data_AF-A0A401YU37-F1
#
_entry.id   AF-A0A401YU37-F1
#
_cell.length_a   1.000
_cell.length_b   1.000
_cell.length_c   1.000
_cell.angle_alpha   90.00
_cell.angle_beta   90.00
_cell.angle_gamma   90.00
#
_symmetry.space_group_name_H-M   'P 1'
#
loop_
_entity.id
_entity.type
_entity.pdbx_description
1 polymer ?
#
loop_
_entity_poly.entity_id
_entity_poly.type
_entity_poly.pdbx_seq_one_letter_code
_entity_poly.pdbx_strand_id
1 'polypeptide(L)'
;MRRVGRLGDGWLGAALTPDAAAEARRTIEAAAAQAGRTVDDDRYGMRRIVAFDDEPGRDFGALRRRRPDVYLAEPVPTGWAATRALIGRYAAAGVGKFVIRPATTPRSWTAFPAAFAAELSPLET
;
A
#
# COMPACT_ATOMS: atom_id res chain seq x y z
N MET A 1 11.87 -6.99 -8.85
CA MET A 1 12.28 -7.46 -7.50
C MET A 1 13.76 -7.83 -7.41
N ARG A 2 14.29 -8.74 -8.24
CA ARG A 2 15.72 -9.17 -8.16
C ARG A 2 16.77 -8.05 -8.15
N ARG A 3 16.58 -6.98 -8.93
CA ARG A 3 17.49 -5.82 -8.91
C ARG A 3 17.52 -5.14 -7.54
N VAL A 4 16.37 -4.96 -6.91
CA VAL A 4 16.24 -4.31 -5.59
C VAL A 4 17.01 -5.12 -4.55
N GLY A 5 16.75 -6.43 -4.49
CA GLY A 5 17.45 -7.32 -3.56
C GLY A 5 18.95 -7.32 -3.80
N ARG A 6 19.40 -7.46 -5.05
CA ARG A 6 20.83 -7.41 -5.38
C ARG A 6 21.52 -6.14 -4.88
N LEU A 7 20.82 -5.00 -4.87
CA LEU A 7 21.35 -3.72 -4.39
C LEU A 7 21.22 -3.55 -2.87
N GLY A 8 20.37 -4.33 -2.20
CA GLY A 8 20.05 -4.14 -0.77
C GLY A 8 19.15 -2.93 -0.52
N ASP A 9 18.45 -2.45 -1.55
CA ASP A 9 17.60 -1.26 -1.45
C ASP A 9 16.21 -1.59 -0.86
N GLY A 10 15.56 -0.55 -0.34
CA GLY A 10 14.14 -0.62 0.00
C GLY A 10 13.22 -0.67 -1.22
N TRP A 11 11.98 -1.09 -1.00
CA TRP A 11 11.00 -1.28 -2.05
C TRP A 11 9.65 -0.64 -1.70
N LEU A 12 9.11 0.14 -2.63
CA LEU A 12 7.77 0.72 -2.54
C LEU A 12 6.87 0.18 -3.66
N GLY A 13 6.07 -0.83 -3.31
CA GLY A 13 5.09 -1.41 -4.21
C GLY A 13 3.96 -0.43 -4.56
N ALA A 14 3.30 -0.68 -5.69
CA ALA A 14 2.02 -0.08 -6.03
C ALA A 14 1.11 -1.20 -6.53
N ALA A 15 -0.15 -1.17 -6.12
CA ALA A 15 -1.22 -2.00 -6.71
C ALA A 15 -1.13 -3.54 -6.60
N LEU A 16 -0.24 -4.10 -5.76
CA LEU A 16 -0.21 -5.55 -5.47
C LEU A 16 -1.29 -5.97 -4.46
N THR A 17 -1.61 -7.25 -4.35
CA THR A 17 -2.34 -7.81 -3.18
C THR A 17 -1.36 -8.03 -2.01
N PRO A 18 -1.84 -8.30 -0.77
CA PRO A 18 -0.95 -8.71 0.33
C PRO A 18 -0.11 -9.94 -0.01
N ASP A 19 -0.71 -10.96 -0.63
CA ASP A 19 0.01 -12.20 -0.99
C ASP A 19 1.09 -11.93 -2.05
N ALA A 20 0.77 -11.14 -3.07
CA ALA A 20 1.74 -10.74 -4.08
C ALA A 20 2.84 -9.84 -3.51
N ALA A 21 2.54 -9.03 -2.49
CA ALA A 21 3.54 -8.25 -1.78
C ALA A 21 4.48 -9.15 -0.94
N ALA A 22 3.93 -10.17 -0.27
CA ALA A 22 4.73 -11.18 0.44
C ALA A 22 5.66 -11.94 -0.52
N GLU A 23 5.16 -12.32 -1.69
CA GLU A 23 5.97 -12.98 -2.73
C GLU A 23 7.08 -12.05 -3.27
N ALA A 24 6.74 -10.78 -3.53
CA ALA A 24 7.72 -9.79 -3.95
C ALA A 24 8.82 -9.60 -2.89
N ARG A 25 8.44 -9.53 -1.61
CA ARG A 25 9.37 -9.46 -0.47
C ARG A 25 10.30 -10.68 -0.44
N ARG A 26 9.77 -11.91 -0.46
CA ARG A 26 10.59 -13.14 -0.53
C ARG A 26 11.57 -13.13 -1.70
N THR A 27 11.14 -12.63 -2.85
CA THR A 27 12.00 -12.51 -4.05
C THR A 27 13.13 -11.49 -3.85
N ILE A 28 12.87 -10.38 -3.15
CA ILE A 28 13.87 -9.37 -2.82
C ILE A 28 14.89 -9.96 -1.83
N GLU A 29 14.42 -10.57 -0.74
CA GLU A 29 15.26 -11.19 0.28
C GLU A 29 16.18 -12.27 -0.32
N ALA A 30 15.64 -13.16 -1.16
CA ALA A 30 16.43 -14.18 -1.83
C ALA A 30 17.52 -13.59 -2.73
N ALA A 31 17.21 -12.51 -3.45
CA ALA A 31 18.19 -11.83 -4.31
C ALA A 31 19.24 -11.03 -3.52
N ALA A 32 18.87 -10.49 -2.34
CA ALA A 32 19.80 -9.85 -1.43
C ALA A 32 20.78 -10.87 -0.84
N ALA A 33 20.27 -12.00 -0.35
CA ALA A 33 21.09 -13.09 0.18
C ALA A 33 22.09 -13.62 -0.86
N GLN A 34 21.64 -13.85 -2.10
CA GLN A 34 22.53 -14.24 -3.22
C GLN A 34 23.63 -13.22 -3.51
N ALA A 35 23.43 -11.95 -3.17
CA ALA A 35 24.39 -10.88 -3.37
C ALA A 35 25.21 -10.56 -2.11
N GLY A 36 25.10 -11.38 -1.04
CA GLY A 36 25.78 -11.15 0.24
C GLY A 36 25.27 -9.93 0.99
N ARG A 37 23.99 -9.56 0.79
CA ARG A 37 23.34 -8.39 1.39
C ARG A 37 22.10 -8.79 2.19
N THR A 38 21.62 -7.86 3.01
CA THR A 38 20.34 -7.91 3.72
C THR A 38 19.51 -6.66 3.39
N VAL A 39 18.21 -6.73 3.62
CA VAL A 39 17.28 -5.58 3.54
C VAL A 39 16.48 -5.58 4.83
N ASP A 40 16.51 -4.46 5.57
CA ASP A 40 15.81 -4.37 6.85
C ASP A 40 14.29 -4.47 6.68
N ASP A 41 13.61 -5.01 7.68
CA ASP A 41 12.15 -5.27 7.64
C ASP A 41 11.31 -4.00 7.44
N ASP A 42 11.82 -2.84 7.86
CA ASP A 42 11.15 -1.54 7.73
C ASP A 42 11.25 -0.95 6.30
N ARG A 43 12.00 -1.60 5.40
CA ARG A 43 12.26 -1.12 4.03
C ARG A 43 11.25 -1.61 3.00
N TYR A 44 10.24 -2.37 3.42
CA TYR A 44 9.14 -2.81 2.55
C TYR A 44 7.91 -1.95 2.74
N GLY A 45 7.48 -1.29 1.67
CA GLY A 45 6.34 -0.39 1.71
C GLY A 45 5.37 -0.54 0.55
N MET A 46 4.21 0.10 0.72
CA MET A 46 3.13 0.03 -0.23
C MET A 46 2.36 1.34 -0.40
N ARG A 47 2.12 1.72 -1.66
CA ARG A 47 1.18 2.80 -2.02
C ARG A 47 -0.24 2.25 -2.11
N ARG A 48 -1.19 2.87 -1.40
CA ARG A 48 -2.60 2.52 -1.44
C ARG A 48 -3.50 3.73 -1.64
N ILE A 49 -4.59 3.46 -2.34
CA ILE A 49 -5.70 4.38 -2.53
C ILE A 49 -6.78 3.96 -1.54
N VAL A 50 -7.40 4.91 -0.86
CA VAL A 50 -8.62 4.71 -0.05
C VAL A 50 -9.75 5.54 -0.65
N ALA A 51 -10.95 4.97 -0.66
CA ALA A 51 -12.16 5.67 -1.07
C ALA A 51 -13.07 5.95 0.13
N PHE A 52 -14.01 6.89 -0.02
CA PHE A 52 -15.04 7.17 0.99
C PHE A 52 -16.42 7.30 0.35
N ASP A 53 -17.47 6.97 1.10
CA ASP A 53 -18.83 6.89 0.58
C ASP A 53 -19.42 8.24 0.15
N ASP A 54 -18.92 9.34 0.72
CA ASP A 54 -19.33 10.71 0.43
C ASP A 54 -18.55 11.36 -0.72
N GLU A 55 -17.68 10.61 -1.40
CA GLU A 55 -16.92 11.12 -2.55
C GLU A 55 -17.83 11.29 -3.79
N PRO A 56 -17.95 12.52 -4.34
CA PRO A 56 -18.72 12.74 -5.56
C PRO A 56 -18.08 11.99 -6.74
N GLY A 57 -18.89 11.22 -7.48
CA GLY A 57 -18.40 10.39 -8.60
C GLY A 57 -18.05 8.94 -8.21
N ARG A 58 -18.76 8.38 -7.22
CA ARG A 58 -18.73 6.98 -6.70
C ARG A 58 -19.02 5.88 -7.73
N ASP A 59 -18.67 6.07 -8.99
CA ASP A 59 -18.51 4.95 -9.91
C ASP A 59 -17.06 4.45 -9.76
N PHE A 60 -16.84 3.47 -8.89
CA PHE A 60 -15.55 2.79 -8.79
C PHE A 60 -15.16 2.10 -10.11
N GLY A 61 -16.14 1.81 -10.96
CA GLY A 61 -15.91 1.47 -12.36
C GLY A 61 -15.34 2.65 -13.15
N ALA A 62 -15.78 3.89 -12.92
CA ALA A 62 -15.18 5.10 -13.50
C ALA A 62 -13.77 5.36 -12.96
N LEU A 63 -13.46 5.07 -11.69
CA LEU A 63 -12.09 5.13 -11.18
C LEU A 63 -11.19 4.11 -11.92
N ARG A 64 -11.68 2.86 -12.08
CA ARG A 64 -11.01 1.83 -12.90
C ARG A 64 -10.88 2.23 -14.37
N ARG A 65 -11.88 2.92 -14.95
CA ARG A 65 -11.87 3.42 -16.35
C ARG A 65 -11.02 4.69 -16.54
N ARG A 66 -10.92 5.56 -15.53
CA ARG A 66 -10.08 6.77 -15.52
C ARG A 66 -8.60 6.45 -15.35
N ARG A 67 -8.30 5.32 -14.68
CA ARG A 67 -6.94 4.83 -14.47
C ARG A 67 -6.79 3.40 -15.01
N PRO A 68 -7.05 3.16 -16.31
CA PRO A 68 -6.92 1.83 -16.90
C PRO A 68 -5.45 1.37 -16.95
N ASP A 69 -4.51 2.31 -16.85
CA ASP A 69 -3.07 2.10 -16.66
C ASP A 69 -2.73 1.51 -15.28
N VAL A 70 -3.62 1.67 -14.29
CA VAL A 70 -3.42 1.18 -12.93
C VAL A 70 -4.22 -0.10 -12.76
N TYR A 71 -3.61 -1.24 -13.11
CA TYR A 71 -4.13 -2.54 -12.71
C TYR A 71 -4.03 -2.67 -11.18
N LEU A 72 -5.17 -2.51 -10.49
CA LEU A 72 -5.28 -2.79 -9.07
C LEU A 72 -5.51 -4.28 -8.88
N ALA A 73 -4.47 -5.00 -8.43
CA ALA A 73 -4.62 -6.41 -8.08
C ALA A 73 -5.52 -6.62 -6.85
N GLU A 74 -5.69 -5.57 -6.03
CA GLU A 74 -6.54 -5.54 -4.85
C GLU A 74 -7.63 -4.47 -5.01
N PRO A 75 -8.90 -4.75 -4.61
CA PRO A 75 -9.94 -3.73 -4.54
C PRO A 75 -9.52 -2.49 -3.72
N VAL A 76 -10.00 -1.32 -4.12
CA VAL A 76 -9.83 -0.09 -3.32
C VAL A 76 -10.68 -0.23 -2.05
N PRO A 77 -10.11 -0.16 -0.84
CA PRO A 77 -10.90 -0.15 0.39
C PRO A 77 -11.77 1.10 0.47
N THR A 78 -13.01 0.94 0.92
CA THR A 78 -13.94 2.04 1.16
C THR A 78 -14.08 2.28 2.66
N GLY A 79 -13.72 3.47 3.11
CA GLY A 79 -13.72 3.89 4.51
C GLY A 79 -12.52 3.41 5.32
N TRP A 80 -12.38 3.97 6.52
CA TRP A 80 -11.25 3.69 7.40
C TRP A 80 -11.24 2.26 7.95
N ALA A 81 -12.41 1.68 8.22
CA ALA A 81 -12.51 0.30 8.71
C ALA A 81 -11.93 -0.72 7.70
N ALA A 82 -12.32 -0.62 6.43
CA ALA A 82 -11.76 -1.47 5.37
C ALA A 82 -10.27 -1.20 5.14
N THR A 83 -9.85 0.06 5.28
CA THR A 83 -8.44 0.46 5.15
C THR A 83 -7.58 -0.14 6.25
N ARG A 84 -8.02 -0.11 7.52
CA ARG A 84 -7.33 -0.76 8.64
C ARG A 84 -7.19 -2.26 8.43
N ALA A 85 -8.29 -2.93 8.06
CA ALA A 85 -8.27 -4.36 7.78
C ALA A 85 -7.26 -4.71 6.69
N LEU A 86 -7.23 -3.92 5.61
CA LEU A 86 -6.28 -4.11 4.52
C LEU A 86 -4.82 -3.89 4.96
N ILE A 87 -4.55 -2.83 5.73
CA ILE A 87 -3.22 -2.54 6.27
C ILE A 87 -2.75 -3.67 7.20
N GLY A 88 -3.62 -4.19 8.07
CA GLY A 88 -3.31 -5.33 8.93
C GLY A 88 -2.88 -6.56 8.13
N ARG A 89 -3.53 -6.85 6.99
CA ARG A 89 -3.09 -7.95 6.10
C ARG A 89 -1.72 -7.68 5.46
N TYR A 90 -1.41 -6.44 5.11
CA TYR A 90 -0.07 -6.08 4.61
C TYR A 90 1.00 -6.19 5.68
N ALA A 91 0.71 -5.75 6.91
CA ALA A 91 1.61 -5.90 8.04
C ALA A 91 1.90 -7.39 8.30
N ALA A 92 0.87 -8.25 8.28
CA ALA A 92 1.03 -9.70 8.39
C ALA A 92 1.84 -10.32 7.22
N ALA A 93 1.83 -9.67 6.05
CA ALA A 93 2.65 -10.02 4.89
C ALA A 93 4.09 -9.45 4.95
N GLY A 94 4.48 -8.81 6.06
CA GLY A 94 5.81 -8.22 6.24
C GLY A 94 6.00 -6.88 5.54
N VAL A 95 4.93 -6.12 5.29
CA VAL A 95 4.99 -4.77 4.72
C VAL A 95 4.61 -3.77 5.81
N GLY A 96 5.58 -3.00 6.31
CA GLY A 96 5.40 -2.10 7.45
C GLY A 96 5.19 -0.62 7.09
N LYS A 97 5.46 -0.21 5.86
CA LYS A 97 5.44 1.21 5.46
C LYS A 97 4.33 1.52 4.46
N PHE A 98 3.50 2.53 4.73
CA PHE A 98 2.34 2.84 3.89
C PHE A 98 2.31 4.28 3.42
N VAL A 99 2.00 4.46 2.14
CA VAL A 99 1.66 5.76 1.57
C VAL A 99 0.19 5.69 1.17
N ILE A 100 -0.67 6.37 1.93
CA ILE A 100 -2.12 6.36 1.74
C ILE A 100 -2.55 7.67 1.09
N ARG A 101 -3.37 7.57 0.05
CA ARG A 101 -3.99 8.74 -0.59
C ARG A 101 -5.49 8.52 -0.82
N PRO A 102 -6.31 9.58 -0.78
CA PRO A 102 -7.70 9.46 -1.17
C PRO A 102 -7.82 9.20 -2.68
N ALA A 103 -8.91 8.53 -3.07
CA ALA A 103 -9.23 8.21 -4.46
C ALA A 103 -9.55 9.47 -5.26
N THR A 104 -10.24 10.42 -4.63
CA THR A 104 -10.55 11.74 -5.18
C THR A 104 -9.84 12.86 -4.41
N THR A 105 -9.90 14.09 -4.92
CA THR A 105 -9.40 15.25 -4.19
C THR A 105 -10.19 15.38 -2.88
N PRO A 106 -9.53 15.37 -1.72
CA PRO A 106 -10.23 15.47 -0.45
C PRO A 106 -10.88 16.85 -0.34
N ARG A 107 -12.06 16.92 0.29
CA ARG A 107 -12.74 18.21 0.54
C ARG A 107 -11.91 19.14 1.42
N SER A 108 -11.01 18.60 2.24
CA SER A 108 -10.06 19.34 3.06
C SER A 108 -8.71 18.63 3.11
N TRP A 109 -7.65 19.37 2.80
CA TRP A 109 -6.26 18.92 2.88
C TRP A 109 -5.74 18.81 4.32
N THR A 110 -6.45 19.36 5.31
CA THR A 110 -6.12 19.22 6.74
C THR A 110 -6.91 18.10 7.41
N ALA A 111 -8.17 17.91 7.03
CA ALA A 111 -9.03 16.90 7.63
C ALA A 111 -8.59 15.47 7.26
N PHE A 112 -8.16 15.25 6.02
CA PHE A 112 -7.73 13.91 5.59
C PHE A 112 -6.47 13.42 6.35
N PRO A 113 -5.36 14.19 6.45
CA PRO A 113 -4.22 13.80 7.28
C PRO A 113 -4.56 13.59 8.76
N ALA A 114 -5.44 14.42 9.33
CA ALA A 114 -5.88 14.25 10.72
C ALA A 114 -6.64 12.93 10.93
N ALA A 115 -7.57 12.59 10.03
CA ALA A 115 -8.28 11.32 10.05
C ALA A 115 -7.35 10.14 9.78
N PHE A 116 -6.42 10.26 8.84
CA PHE A 116 -5.36 9.28 8.59
C PHE A 116 -4.60 8.96 9.88
N ALA A 117 -4.14 9.98 10.61
CA ALA A 117 -3.38 9.79 11.85
C ALA A 117 -4.25 9.13 12.93
N ALA A 118 -5.48 9.63 13.14
CA ALA A 118 -6.39 9.06 14.12
C ALA A 118 -6.71 7.57 13.85
N GLU A 119 -6.81 7.18 12.59
CA GLU A 119 -7.30 5.86 12.20
C GLU A 119 -6.20 4.83 11.94
N LEU A 120 -4.99 5.26 11.53
CA LEU A 120 -3.92 4.36 11.11
C LEU A 120 -2.68 4.39 12.01
N SER A 121 -2.37 5.49 12.68
CA SER A 121 -1.26 5.51 13.65
C SER A 121 -1.45 4.51 14.81
N PRO A 122 -2.66 4.20 15.30
CA PRO A 122 -2.85 3.15 16.31
C PRO A 122 -2.49 1.73 15.84
N LEU A 123 -2.23 1.52 14.55
CA LEU A 123 -1.76 0.23 14.02
C LEU A 123 -0.24 0.07 14.09
N GLU A 124 0.51 1.13 14.42
CA GLU A 124 1.95 1.05 14.62
C GLU A 124 2.25 0.21 15.86
N THR A 125 3.13 -0.77 15.72
CA THR A 125 3.55 -1.71 16.78
C THR A 125 5.04 -1.60 17.03
#